data_AF-A0A5C5RRV2-F1
#
_entry.id   AF-A0A5C5RRV2-F1
#
_cell.length_a   1.000
_cell.length_b   1.000
_cell.length_c   1.000
_cell.angle_alpha   90.00
_cell.angle_beta   90.00
_cell.angle_gamma   90.00
#
_symmetry.space_group_name_H-M   'P 1'
#
loop_
_entity.id
_entity.type
_entity.pdbx_description
1 polymer ?
#
loop_
_entity_poly.entity_id
_entity_poly.type
_entity_poly.pdbx_seq_one_letter_code
_entity_poly.pdbx_strand_id
1 'polypeptide(L)'
;MDAQTLAAAMGGSLGGPDAYARFVDGMNAAMVAADVTTPLRAAHWCAQIGHESGGLRWMAEIETSNPSWSWDRTRYRGRGPIQLTWQSNYRKFGQWCAARGYITDPELFVNQPELVEHPRWGFLAAAWYWLVGGPRPGQINAFADADDALAVSRCINGWVEGREPNGYADRCARLARVKQLGAALLPTGGPTMPDYGITKVMHGYNPNTGPDCTGNSNGPRRRTDFVVIHTQEGDGTAVSLANYLNNSATGSNPVSYNLTVDGTDTVEVVPVGEGPWAAGEANDIGVHICFAGSRAAWTRAEWLARGAALDRAAKAAAAACQQYGIPVAKIINGSGWNGTRGLAAHADFGQRGGGHTDPGPGFDWDDFIARVKRFTTNTGGTPMPNQPLDTQTAAGLTLDQLAGPGTARGENFPGWPQLGGRTVVNALAAIGEKLGIDGFKAVK
;
A
#
# COMPACT_ATOMS: atom_id res chain seq x y z
N MET A 1 13.35 -5.36 -10.70
CA MET A 1 12.79 -5.07 -12.01
C MET A 1 11.74 -4.00 -11.87
N ASP A 2 11.56 -3.18 -12.90
CA ASP A 2 10.50 -2.18 -12.97
C ASP A 2 9.17 -2.77 -13.47
N ALA A 3 8.14 -1.94 -13.54
CA ALA A 3 6.80 -2.35 -13.98
C ALA A 3 6.78 -2.83 -15.44
N GLN A 4 7.57 -2.20 -16.31
CA GLN A 4 7.70 -2.58 -17.73
C GLN A 4 8.25 -4.00 -17.86
N THR A 5 9.34 -4.28 -17.15
CA THR A 5 10.01 -5.58 -17.17
C THR A 5 9.12 -6.64 -16.53
N LEU A 6 8.44 -6.32 -15.41
CA LEU A 6 7.51 -7.25 -14.78
C LEU A 6 6.35 -7.61 -15.71
N ALA A 7 5.76 -6.62 -16.40
CA ALA A 7 4.70 -6.84 -17.37
C ALA A 7 5.16 -7.77 -18.51
N ALA A 8 6.37 -7.55 -19.04
CA ALA A 8 6.97 -8.40 -20.07
C ALA A 8 7.22 -9.84 -19.55
N ALA A 9 7.74 -9.96 -18.32
CA ALA A 9 8.00 -11.26 -17.70
C ALA A 9 6.71 -12.07 -17.48
N MET A 10 5.63 -11.41 -17.04
CA MET A 10 4.33 -12.04 -16.82
C MET A 10 3.54 -12.27 -18.11
N GLY A 11 3.90 -11.58 -19.20
CA GLY A 11 3.29 -11.75 -20.52
C GLY A 11 2.12 -10.82 -20.80
N GLY A 12 2.01 -9.71 -20.06
CA GLY A 12 0.98 -8.70 -20.30
C GLY A 12 -0.45 -9.14 -19.94
N SER A 13 -0.63 -10.17 -19.10
CA SER A 13 -1.97 -10.67 -18.71
C SER A 13 -2.92 -9.61 -18.14
N LEU A 14 -2.38 -8.55 -17.54
CA LEU A 14 -3.12 -7.42 -16.95
C LEU A 14 -3.18 -6.19 -17.87
N GLY A 15 -2.75 -6.32 -19.13
CA GLY A 15 -2.58 -5.20 -20.05
C GLY A 15 -1.18 -4.59 -19.96
N GLY A 16 -1.10 -3.34 -19.48
CA GLY A 16 0.12 -2.52 -19.51
C GLY A 16 0.92 -2.48 -18.20
N PRO A 17 2.10 -1.82 -18.22
CA PRO A 17 2.98 -1.68 -17.06
C PRO A 17 2.32 -1.10 -15.81
N ASP A 18 1.41 -0.13 -15.97
CA ASP A 18 0.75 0.54 -14.83
C ASP A 18 -0.04 -0.44 -13.96
N ALA A 19 -0.67 -1.45 -14.57
CA ALA A 19 -1.37 -2.51 -13.85
C ALA A 19 -0.41 -3.40 -13.03
N TYR A 20 0.84 -3.52 -13.46
CA TYR A 20 1.89 -4.29 -12.75
C TYR A 20 2.61 -3.48 -11.68
N ALA A 21 2.52 -2.14 -11.69
CA ALA A 21 3.17 -1.29 -10.69
C ALA A 21 2.80 -1.70 -9.25
N ARG A 22 1.58 -2.19 -9.03
CA ARG A 22 1.10 -2.69 -7.73
C ARG A 22 1.86 -3.91 -7.18
N PHE A 23 2.57 -4.63 -8.05
CA PHE A 23 3.29 -5.86 -7.72
C PHE A 23 4.81 -5.68 -7.70
N VAL A 24 5.34 -4.58 -8.26
CA VAL A 24 6.78 -4.37 -8.43
C VAL A 24 7.54 -4.47 -7.11
N ASP A 25 7.07 -3.77 -6.08
CA ASP A 25 7.73 -3.81 -4.76
C ASP A 25 7.66 -5.21 -4.16
N GLY A 26 6.48 -5.84 -4.23
CA GLY A 26 6.24 -7.23 -3.81
C GLY A 26 7.20 -8.21 -4.42
N MET A 27 7.28 -8.17 -5.74
CA MET A 27 8.15 -9.01 -6.54
C MET A 27 9.63 -8.80 -6.15
N ASN A 28 10.09 -7.55 -6.14
CA ASN A 28 11.48 -7.23 -5.86
C ASN A 28 11.90 -7.63 -4.44
N ALA A 29 11.09 -7.31 -3.44
CA ALA A 29 11.39 -7.64 -2.05
C ALA A 29 11.40 -9.16 -1.81
N ALA A 30 10.46 -9.89 -2.43
CA ALA A 30 10.43 -11.35 -2.32
C ALA A 30 11.62 -12.01 -3.02
N MET A 31 12.03 -11.51 -4.19
CA MET A 31 13.23 -11.99 -4.87
C MET A 31 14.47 -11.80 -3.99
N VAL A 32 14.63 -10.64 -3.34
CA VAL A 32 15.71 -10.41 -2.38
C VAL A 32 15.59 -11.37 -1.19
N ALA A 33 14.39 -11.52 -0.62
CA ALA A 33 14.15 -12.43 0.52
C ALA A 33 14.43 -13.91 0.19
N ALA A 34 14.29 -14.30 -1.07
CA ALA A 34 14.51 -15.63 -1.61
C ALA A 34 15.94 -15.87 -2.17
N ASP A 35 16.83 -14.87 -2.07
CA ASP A 35 18.16 -14.89 -2.73
C ASP A 35 18.08 -15.17 -4.26
N VAL A 36 17.07 -14.59 -4.90
CA VAL A 36 16.88 -14.61 -6.36
C VAL A 36 17.61 -13.38 -6.92
N THR A 37 18.93 -13.47 -6.91
CA THR A 37 19.86 -12.34 -7.15
C THR A 37 20.65 -12.45 -8.45
N THR A 38 20.45 -13.54 -9.22
CA THR A 38 21.05 -13.73 -10.55
C THR A 38 19.97 -13.67 -11.64
N PRO A 39 20.32 -13.27 -12.89
CA PRO A 39 19.35 -13.21 -13.99
C PRO A 39 18.67 -14.56 -14.24
N LEU A 40 19.40 -15.66 -14.08
CA LEU A 40 18.87 -17.00 -14.33
C LEU A 40 17.90 -17.43 -13.22
N ARG A 41 18.25 -17.22 -11.94
CA ARG A 41 17.29 -17.44 -10.83
C ARG A 41 16.04 -16.60 -11.02
N ALA A 42 16.20 -15.33 -11.38
CA ALA A 42 15.09 -14.42 -11.64
C ALA A 42 14.19 -14.91 -12.79
N ALA A 43 14.78 -15.46 -13.85
CA ALA A 43 14.02 -16.02 -14.96
C ALA A 43 13.19 -17.25 -14.55
N HIS A 44 13.78 -18.18 -13.81
CA HIS A 44 13.07 -19.33 -13.24
C HIS A 44 11.95 -18.89 -12.29
N TRP A 45 12.26 -17.98 -11.36
CA TRP A 45 11.28 -17.40 -10.44
C TRP A 45 10.08 -16.81 -11.18
N CYS A 46 10.31 -15.89 -12.12
CA CYS A 46 9.24 -15.25 -12.88
C CYS A 46 8.44 -16.23 -13.74
N ALA A 47 9.09 -17.24 -14.33
CA ALA A 47 8.40 -18.25 -15.14
C ALA A 47 7.42 -19.07 -14.29
N GLN A 48 7.85 -19.53 -13.10
CA GLN A 48 7.01 -20.30 -12.19
C GLN A 48 5.87 -19.45 -11.63
N ILE A 49 6.18 -18.26 -11.11
CA ILE A 49 5.17 -17.33 -10.59
C ILE A 49 4.15 -16.97 -11.67
N GLY A 50 4.61 -16.67 -12.88
CA GLY A 50 3.75 -16.36 -14.01
C GLY A 50 2.83 -17.52 -14.39
N HIS A 51 3.26 -18.77 -14.24
CA HIS A 51 2.40 -19.93 -14.45
C HIS A 51 1.34 -20.08 -13.35
N GLU A 52 1.77 -20.11 -12.09
CA GLU A 52 0.87 -20.36 -10.93
C GLU A 52 -0.22 -19.31 -10.76
N SER A 53 0.04 -18.07 -11.16
CA SER A 53 -0.88 -16.93 -10.97
C SER A 53 -1.60 -16.47 -12.26
N GLY A 54 -1.37 -17.15 -13.39
CA GLY A 54 -1.86 -16.69 -14.69
C GLY A 54 -1.25 -15.35 -15.14
N GLY A 55 0.01 -15.08 -14.78
CA GLY A 55 0.68 -13.81 -15.01
C GLY A 55 0.23 -12.71 -14.04
N LEU A 56 0.05 -13.07 -12.76
CA LEU A 56 -0.45 -12.21 -11.68
C LEU A 56 -1.89 -11.73 -11.85
N ARG A 57 -2.68 -12.41 -12.70
CA ARG A 57 -4.12 -12.17 -12.78
C ARG A 57 -4.81 -12.59 -11.49
N TRP A 58 -4.36 -13.69 -10.90
CA TRP A 58 -5.00 -14.28 -9.72
C TRP A 58 -4.05 -14.30 -8.53
N MET A 59 -4.40 -13.51 -7.51
CA MET A 59 -3.74 -13.50 -6.20
C MET A 59 -4.49 -14.35 -5.16
N ALA A 60 -5.58 -14.98 -5.56
CA ALA A 60 -6.29 -16.00 -4.82
C ALA A 60 -6.95 -16.96 -5.81
N GLU A 61 -7.23 -18.17 -5.35
CA GLU A 61 -8.01 -19.13 -6.09
C GLU A 61 -9.42 -18.58 -6.38
N ILE A 62 -9.90 -18.80 -7.61
CA ILE A 62 -11.21 -18.33 -8.10
C ILE A 62 -12.35 -19.08 -7.41
N GLU A 63 -12.19 -20.39 -7.20
CA GLU A 63 -13.17 -21.20 -6.48
C GLU A 63 -13.10 -20.87 -4.98
N THR A 64 -14.19 -20.29 -4.45
CA THR A 64 -14.26 -19.83 -3.05
C THR A 64 -14.96 -20.82 -2.13
N SER A 65 -15.72 -21.77 -2.69
CA SER A 65 -16.39 -22.83 -1.94
C SER A 65 -16.67 -24.04 -2.81
N ASN A 66 -16.45 -25.24 -2.26
CA ASN A 66 -16.84 -26.51 -2.87
C ASN A 66 -17.34 -27.45 -1.77
N PRO A 67 -18.50 -28.10 -1.91
CA PRO A 67 -19.02 -29.03 -0.89
C PRO A 67 -18.09 -30.19 -0.55
N SER A 68 -17.18 -30.56 -1.46
CA SER A 68 -16.18 -31.61 -1.23
C SER A 68 -14.95 -31.13 -0.44
N TRP A 69 -14.78 -29.83 -0.24
CA TRP A 69 -13.63 -29.29 0.47
C TRP A 69 -13.79 -29.47 1.98
N SER A 70 -12.69 -29.86 2.63
CA SER A 70 -12.62 -29.80 4.09
C SER A 70 -12.74 -28.36 4.57
N TRP A 71 -13.12 -28.17 5.84
CA TRP A 71 -13.11 -26.86 6.47
C TRP A 71 -11.75 -26.15 6.33
N ASP A 72 -10.64 -26.91 6.45
CA ASP A 72 -9.29 -26.39 6.30
C ASP A 72 -9.05 -25.86 4.88
N ARG A 73 -9.43 -26.64 3.85
CA ARG A 73 -9.28 -26.26 2.45
C ARG A 73 -10.12 -25.03 2.08
N THR A 74 -11.31 -24.91 2.67
CA THR A 74 -12.20 -23.77 2.48
C THR A 74 -11.64 -22.49 3.12
N ARG A 75 -11.15 -22.56 4.37
CA ARG A 75 -10.59 -21.39 5.06
C ARG A 75 -9.22 -20.99 4.50
N TYR A 76 -8.35 -21.97 4.26
CA TYR A 76 -6.96 -21.80 3.80
C TYR A 76 -6.81 -22.21 2.33
N ARG A 77 -7.72 -21.69 1.48
CA ARG A 77 -7.66 -21.82 0.02
C ARG A 77 -6.37 -21.21 -0.56
N GLY A 78 -6.09 -21.50 -1.83
CA GLY A 78 -4.91 -20.96 -2.52
C GLY A 78 -4.90 -19.43 -2.49
N ARG A 79 -3.83 -18.83 -1.94
CA ARG A 79 -3.60 -17.37 -1.94
C ARG A 79 -2.18 -17.00 -2.31
N GLY A 80 -2.02 -15.80 -2.80
CA GLY A 80 -0.78 -15.27 -3.33
C GLY A 80 -0.39 -15.90 -4.68
N PRO A 81 0.73 -15.43 -5.25
CA PRO A 81 1.16 -15.81 -6.59
C PRO A 81 1.68 -17.25 -6.69
N ILE A 82 1.89 -17.94 -5.56
CA ILE A 82 2.28 -19.36 -5.50
C ILE A 82 1.15 -20.27 -4.97
N GLN A 83 -0.05 -19.74 -4.75
CA GLN A 83 -1.21 -20.49 -4.26
C GLN A 83 -0.96 -21.21 -2.92
N LEU A 84 -0.46 -20.47 -1.91
CA LEU A 84 -0.27 -20.99 -0.55
C LEU A 84 -1.58 -21.56 -0.01
N THR A 85 -1.56 -22.84 0.37
CA THR A 85 -2.75 -23.61 0.77
C THR A 85 -2.47 -24.39 2.06
N TRP A 86 -3.52 -24.71 2.82
CA TRP A 86 -3.52 -25.46 4.09
C TRP A 86 -3.07 -24.65 5.32
N GLN A 87 -3.78 -24.78 6.44
CA GLN A 87 -3.47 -24.03 7.68
C GLN A 87 -2.01 -24.21 8.11
N SER A 88 -1.48 -25.42 7.97
CA SER A 88 -0.12 -25.75 8.37
C SER A 88 0.93 -24.91 7.64
N ASN A 89 0.72 -24.60 6.36
CA ASN A 89 1.62 -23.74 5.59
C ASN A 89 1.46 -22.27 5.95
N TYR A 90 0.23 -21.78 6.15
CA TYR A 90 -0.01 -20.42 6.63
C TYR A 90 0.68 -20.15 7.98
N ARG A 91 0.62 -21.13 8.90
CA ARG A 91 1.31 -21.07 10.19
C ARG A 91 2.83 -21.02 10.03
N LYS A 92 3.40 -21.94 9.24
CA LYS A 92 4.85 -21.98 8.99
C LYS A 92 5.36 -20.71 8.31
N PHE A 93 4.56 -20.16 7.38
CA PHE A 93 4.84 -18.88 6.75
C PHE A 93 4.84 -17.73 7.77
N GLY A 94 3.82 -17.67 8.65
CA GLY A 94 3.77 -16.67 9.73
C GLY A 94 4.96 -16.74 10.69
N GLN A 95 5.33 -17.95 11.11
CA GLN A 95 6.52 -18.18 11.94
C GLN A 95 7.81 -17.75 11.24
N TRP A 96 7.96 -18.04 9.95
CA TRP A 96 9.10 -17.58 9.14
C TRP A 96 9.14 -16.06 9.02
N CYS A 97 7.99 -15.41 8.82
CA CYS A 97 7.88 -13.96 8.80
C CYS A 97 8.27 -13.34 10.14
N ALA A 98 7.80 -13.91 11.25
CA ALA A 98 8.14 -13.45 12.59
C ALA A 98 9.64 -13.60 12.90
N ALA A 99 10.23 -14.75 12.55
CA ALA A 99 11.66 -15.00 12.73
C ALA A 99 12.55 -14.04 11.92
N ARG A 100 12.04 -13.52 10.80
CA ARG A 100 12.74 -12.51 9.97
C ARG A 100 12.36 -11.07 10.30
N GLY A 101 11.52 -10.84 11.30
CA GLY A 101 11.10 -9.50 11.74
C GLY A 101 10.13 -8.80 10.80
N TYR A 102 9.50 -9.51 9.85
CA TYR A 102 8.47 -8.92 8.97
C TYR A 102 7.15 -8.65 9.70
N ILE A 103 6.86 -9.45 10.73
CA ILE A 103 5.70 -9.34 11.62
C ILE A 103 6.12 -9.71 13.04
N THR A 104 5.28 -9.38 14.03
CA THR A 104 5.50 -9.78 15.43
C THR A 104 4.64 -10.95 15.87
N ASP A 105 3.46 -11.12 15.28
CA ASP A 105 2.54 -12.23 15.55
C ASP A 105 2.76 -13.40 14.56
N PRO A 106 3.31 -14.55 15.01
CA PRO A 106 3.53 -15.70 14.13
C PRO A 106 2.23 -16.40 13.69
N GLU A 107 1.09 -16.17 14.34
CA GLU A 107 -0.22 -16.75 13.97
C GLU A 107 -1.06 -15.78 13.11
N LEU A 108 -0.52 -14.63 12.71
CA LEU A 108 -1.23 -13.60 11.94
C LEU A 108 -1.98 -14.19 10.74
N PHE A 109 -1.32 -15.01 9.92
CA PHE A 109 -1.90 -15.57 8.71
C PHE A 109 -2.80 -16.79 8.96
N VAL A 110 -2.80 -17.35 10.16
CA VAL A 110 -3.80 -18.36 10.58
C VAL A 110 -5.10 -17.65 10.95
N ASN A 111 -4.98 -16.55 11.69
CA ASN A 111 -6.09 -15.73 12.14
C ASN A 111 -6.71 -14.94 10.98
N GLN A 112 -5.88 -14.44 10.06
CA GLN A 112 -6.23 -13.55 8.95
C GLN A 112 -5.59 -14.04 7.63
N PRO A 113 -5.99 -15.22 7.12
CA PRO A 113 -5.38 -15.82 5.92
C PRO A 113 -5.55 -14.98 4.65
N GLU A 114 -6.61 -14.18 4.56
CA GLU A 114 -6.86 -13.22 3.48
C GLU A 114 -5.74 -12.20 3.27
N LEU A 115 -4.90 -11.95 4.28
CA LEU A 115 -3.73 -11.09 4.12
C LEU A 115 -2.78 -11.61 3.04
N VAL A 116 -2.71 -12.93 2.80
CA VAL A 116 -1.84 -13.53 1.77
C VAL A 116 -2.29 -13.20 0.34
N GLU A 117 -3.51 -12.70 0.15
CA GLU A 117 -3.98 -12.16 -1.14
C GLU A 117 -3.32 -10.83 -1.49
N HIS A 118 -2.89 -10.07 -0.47
CA HIS A 118 -2.23 -8.78 -0.66
C HIS A 118 -0.79 -8.98 -1.19
N PRO A 119 -0.32 -8.21 -2.20
CA PRO A 119 0.99 -8.38 -2.83
C PRO A 119 2.16 -8.54 -1.84
N ARG A 120 2.20 -7.72 -0.79
CA ARG A 120 3.24 -7.80 0.26
C ARG A 120 3.38 -9.20 0.84
N TRP A 121 2.28 -9.81 1.25
CA TRP A 121 2.30 -11.08 1.96
C TRP A 121 2.31 -12.25 0.98
N GLY A 122 1.59 -12.14 -0.14
CA GLY A 122 1.59 -13.16 -1.19
C GLY A 122 2.99 -13.41 -1.77
N PHE A 123 3.73 -12.35 -2.12
CA PHE A 123 5.09 -12.53 -2.65
C PHE A 123 6.07 -13.03 -1.57
N LEU A 124 5.94 -12.59 -0.32
CA LEU A 124 6.74 -13.17 0.77
C LEU A 124 6.40 -14.65 1.01
N ALA A 125 5.15 -15.06 0.85
CA ALA A 125 4.76 -16.48 0.91
C ALA A 125 5.41 -17.28 -0.23
N ALA A 126 5.53 -16.69 -1.42
CA ALA A 126 6.31 -17.30 -2.51
C ALA A 126 7.80 -17.42 -2.16
N ALA A 127 8.39 -16.41 -1.52
CA ALA A 127 9.79 -16.47 -1.09
C ALA A 127 10.02 -17.54 -0.01
N TRP A 128 9.11 -17.64 0.96
CA TRP A 128 9.11 -18.70 1.96
C TRP A 128 8.99 -20.08 1.32
N TYR A 129 8.05 -20.26 0.39
CA TYR A 129 7.86 -21.54 -0.28
C TYR A 129 9.11 -21.94 -1.08
N TRP A 130 9.67 -20.99 -1.83
CA TRP A 130 10.86 -21.18 -2.64
C TRP A 130 12.08 -21.62 -1.82
N LEU A 131 12.27 -21.02 -0.65
CA LEU A 131 13.40 -21.34 0.22
C LEU A 131 13.15 -22.52 1.16
N VAL A 132 11.93 -22.67 1.67
CA VAL A 132 11.66 -23.49 2.86
C VAL A 132 10.45 -24.41 2.67
N GLY A 133 9.36 -23.89 2.11
CA GLY A 133 8.07 -24.61 2.06
C GLY A 133 7.97 -25.70 0.99
N GLY A 134 8.78 -25.62 -0.06
CA GLY A 134 8.80 -26.60 -1.15
C GLY A 134 9.35 -27.98 -0.74
N PRO A 135 9.19 -29.00 -1.59
CA PRO A 135 9.59 -30.38 -1.30
C PRO A 135 11.12 -30.58 -1.24
N ARG A 136 11.90 -29.59 -1.69
CA ARG A 136 13.37 -29.57 -1.62
C ARG A 136 13.84 -28.25 -0.98
N PRO A 137 13.66 -28.07 0.34
CA PRO A 137 14.04 -26.84 1.03
C PRO A 137 15.50 -26.45 0.75
N GLY A 138 15.73 -25.20 0.39
CA GLY A 138 17.05 -24.63 0.10
C GLY A 138 17.66 -24.99 -1.27
N GLN A 139 17.01 -25.85 -2.07
CA GLN A 139 17.63 -26.37 -3.30
C GLN A 139 17.17 -25.68 -4.58
N ILE A 140 16.04 -24.96 -4.57
CA ILE A 140 15.46 -24.41 -5.81
C ILE A 140 16.41 -23.42 -6.50
N ASN A 141 17.14 -22.60 -5.73
CA ASN A 141 18.16 -21.71 -6.29
C ASN A 141 19.27 -22.48 -7.03
N ALA A 142 19.74 -23.60 -6.46
CA ALA A 142 20.77 -24.43 -7.11
C ALA A 142 20.25 -25.07 -8.40
N PHE A 143 18.99 -25.53 -8.43
CA PHE A 143 18.36 -26.02 -9.65
C PHE A 143 18.22 -24.92 -10.70
N ALA A 144 17.84 -23.71 -10.28
CA ALA A 144 17.75 -22.57 -11.17
C ALA A 144 19.13 -22.16 -11.73
N ASP A 145 20.19 -22.18 -10.91
CA ASP A 145 21.57 -21.91 -11.34
C ASP A 145 22.08 -22.94 -12.35
N ALA A 146 21.67 -24.20 -12.20
CA ALA A 146 21.95 -25.28 -13.15
C ALA A 146 21.05 -25.26 -14.40
N ASP A 147 20.14 -24.27 -14.49
CA ASP A 147 19.11 -24.14 -15.51
C ASP A 147 18.15 -25.35 -15.63
N ASP A 148 17.96 -26.09 -14.52
CA ASP A 148 17.12 -27.29 -14.48
C ASP A 148 15.64 -26.92 -14.33
N ALA A 149 15.01 -26.60 -15.46
CA ALA A 149 13.60 -26.24 -15.51
C ALA A 149 12.67 -27.34 -14.95
N LEU A 150 13.04 -28.61 -15.09
CA LEU A 150 12.25 -29.73 -14.61
C LEU A 150 12.28 -29.81 -13.09
N ALA A 151 13.47 -29.76 -12.48
CA ALA A 151 13.62 -29.80 -11.04
C ALA A 151 12.98 -28.58 -10.37
N VAL A 152 13.18 -27.37 -10.92
CA VAL A 152 12.49 -26.16 -10.43
C VAL A 152 10.97 -26.35 -10.50
N SER A 153 10.43 -26.77 -11.65
CA SER A 153 8.98 -26.92 -11.83
C SER A 153 8.39 -28.00 -10.90
N ARG A 154 9.11 -29.09 -10.65
CA ARG A 154 8.73 -30.13 -9.67
C ARG A 154 8.73 -29.59 -8.24
N CYS A 155 9.64 -28.69 -7.90
CA CYS A 155 9.62 -28.06 -6.59
C CYS A 155 8.38 -27.18 -6.38
N ILE A 156 7.83 -26.57 -7.44
CA ILE A 156 6.67 -25.68 -7.34
C ILE A 156 5.35 -26.44 -7.37
N ASN A 157 5.18 -27.39 -8.29
CA ASN A 157 3.88 -28.04 -8.54
C ASN A 157 3.77 -29.45 -7.90
N GLY A 158 4.76 -29.86 -7.11
CA GLY A 158 4.83 -31.16 -6.47
C GLY A 158 5.88 -32.07 -7.09
N TRP A 159 6.77 -32.59 -6.24
CA TRP A 159 7.85 -33.46 -6.68
C TRP A 159 7.37 -34.90 -6.81
N VAL A 160 7.33 -35.40 -8.04
CA VAL A 160 7.13 -36.81 -8.34
C VAL A 160 8.25 -37.26 -9.27
N GLU A 161 9.06 -38.21 -8.80
CA GLU A 161 10.20 -38.71 -9.56
C GLU A 161 9.75 -39.31 -10.89
N GLY A 162 10.47 -39.01 -11.98
CA GLY A 162 10.14 -39.51 -13.32
C GLY A 162 8.89 -38.90 -13.98
N ARG A 163 8.15 -38.00 -13.32
CA ARG A 163 6.95 -37.35 -13.88
C ARG A 163 7.17 -35.86 -14.13
N GLU A 164 6.59 -35.34 -15.20
CA GLU A 164 6.52 -33.90 -15.44
C GLU A 164 5.44 -33.25 -14.55
N PRO A 165 5.71 -32.06 -14.00
CA PRO A 165 4.71 -31.29 -13.27
C PRO A 165 3.59 -30.81 -14.21
N ASN A 166 2.43 -30.48 -13.66
CA ASN A 166 1.35 -29.94 -14.46
C ASN A 166 1.79 -28.60 -15.09
N GLY A 167 1.45 -28.43 -16.36
CA GLY A 167 1.78 -27.23 -17.11
C GLY A 167 3.26 -27.06 -17.46
N TYR A 168 4.07 -28.12 -17.40
CA TYR A 168 5.51 -28.04 -17.66
C TYR A 168 5.87 -27.36 -18.99
N ALA A 169 5.15 -27.66 -20.07
CA ALA A 169 5.36 -27.02 -21.37
C ALA A 169 5.17 -25.49 -21.31
N ASP A 170 4.15 -24.99 -20.60
CA ASP A 170 3.92 -23.55 -20.42
C ASP A 170 5.02 -22.92 -19.55
N ARG A 171 5.45 -23.59 -18.47
CA ARG A 171 6.57 -23.13 -17.64
C ARG A 171 7.85 -22.97 -18.45
N CYS A 172 8.17 -23.93 -19.32
CA CYS A 172 9.32 -23.88 -20.22
C CYS A 172 9.19 -22.74 -21.25
N ALA A 173 8.00 -22.55 -21.85
CA ALA A 173 7.76 -21.45 -22.79
C ALA A 173 7.92 -20.08 -22.13
N ARG A 174 7.38 -19.90 -20.91
CA ARG A 174 7.57 -18.70 -20.10
C ARG A 174 9.04 -18.49 -19.77
N LEU A 175 9.75 -19.52 -19.32
CA LEU A 175 11.17 -19.45 -19.00
C LEU A 175 12.00 -18.99 -20.20
N ALA A 176 11.77 -19.56 -21.37
CA ALA A 176 12.47 -19.19 -22.61
C ALA A 176 12.25 -17.71 -22.96
N ARG A 177 11.01 -17.21 -22.84
CA ARG A 177 10.68 -15.79 -23.04
C ARG A 177 11.36 -14.90 -22.01
N VAL A 178 11.23 -15.25 -20.73
CA VAL A 178 11.71 -14.43 -19.61
C VAL A 178 13.23 -14.31 -19.62
N LYS A 179 13.97 -15.37 -19.98
CA LYS A 179 15.44 -15.34 -20.11
C LYS A 179 15.95 -14.23 -21.02
N GLN A 180 15.18 -13.84 -22.05
CA GLN A 180 15.56 -12.75 -22.97
C GLN A 180 15.62 -11.38 -22.28
N LEU A 181 14.99 -11.22 -21.12
CA LEU A 181 15.02 -9.97 -20.35
C LEU A 181 16.33 -9.80 -19.56
N GLY A 182 17.09 -10.89 -19.35
CA GLY A 182 18.42 -10.85 -18.76
C GLY A 182 18.49 -10.07 -17.44
N ALA A 183 19.46 -9.17 -17.32
CA ALA A 183 19.70 -8.39 -16.12
C ALA A 183 18.55 -7.43 -15.73
N ALA A 184 17.63 -7.10 -16.65
CA ALA A 184 16.47 -6.26 -16.32
C ALA A 184 15.56 -6.92 -15.27
N LEU A 185 15.58 -8.25 -15.19
CA LEU A 185 14.84 -9.02 -14.20
C LEU A 185 15.35 -8.81 -12.77
N LEU A 186 16.59 -8.37 -12.59
CA LEU A 186 17.17 -8.23 -11.25
C LEU A 186 16.39 -7.22 -10.41
N PRO A 187 16.23 -7.44 -9.10
CA PRO A 187 15.52 -6.52 -8.22
C PRO A 187 16.17 -5.13 -8.26
N THR A 188 15.37 -4.08 -8.45
CA THR A 188 15.82 -2.69 -8.66
C THR A 188 15.46 -1.76 -7.50
N GLY A 189 14.67 -2.23 -6.54
CA GLY A 189 14.22 -1.48 -5.35
C GLY A 189 14.84 -2.00 -4.04
N GLY A 190 14.86 -1.16 -3.01
CA GLY A 190 15.31 -1.52 -1.67
C GLY A 190 14.44 -2.61 -1.01
N PRO A 191 14.91 -3.26 0.07
CA PRO A 191 14.31 -4.48 0.63
C PRO A 191 12.96 -4.25 1.35
N THR A 192 12.49 -3.01 1.46
CA THR A 192 11.33 -2.66 2.29
C THR A 192 10.07 -2.47 1.45
N MET A 193 9.19 -3.46 1.53
CA MET A 193 7.79 -3.38 1.08
C MET A 193 7.08 -2.16 1.71
N PRO A 194 6.33 -1.36 0.94
CA PRO A 194 5.43 -0.37 1.50
C PRO A 194 4.45 -1.03 2.49
N ASP A 195 4.43 -0.51 3.72
CA ASP A 195 3.55 -0.99 4.78
C ASP A 195 2.35 -0.07 4.95
N TYR A 196 1.25 -0.40 4.28
CA TYR A 196 -0.01 0.33 4.41
C TYR A 196 -0.65 0.24 5.79
N GLY A 197 -0.11 -0.59 6.70
CA GLY A 197 -0.72 -0.85 8.00
C GLY A 197 -2.00 -1.68 7.91
N ILE A 198 -2.25 -2.35 6.79
CA ILE A 198 -3.44 -3.18 6.56
C ILE A 198 -3.53 -4.25 7.66
N THR A 199 -4.58 -4.16 8.46
CA THR A 199 -4.89 -5.14 9.51
C THR A 199 -5.83 -6.23 8.98
N LYS A 200 -6.66 -5.92 7.98
CA LYS A 200 -7.68 -6.81 7.41
C LYS A 200 -7.83 -6.61 5.90
N VAL A 201 -8.13 -7.69 5.19
CA VAL A 201 -8.54 -7.65 3.78
C VAL A 201 -10.00 -8.08 3.71
N MET A 202 -10.88 -7.23 3.20
CA MET A 202 -12.31 -7.49 3.10
C MET A 202 -12.78 -7.13 1.70
N HIS A 203 -12.28 -7.85 0.69
CA HIS A 203 -12.77 -7.70 -0.67
C HIS A 203 -14.19 -8.28 -0.76
N GLY A 204 -15.16 -7.48 -1.17
CA GLY A 204 -16.53 -7.92 -1.41
C GLY A 204 -16.62 -8.88 -2.59
N TYR A 205 -17.83 -9.37 -2.88
CA TYR A 205 -18.13 -10.04 -4.14
C TYR A 205 -19.01 -9.12 -4.98
N ASN A 206 -18.65 -8.94 -6.25
CA ASN A 206 -19.48 -8.23 -7.21
C ASN A 206 -19.53 -9.05 -8.50
N PRO A 207 -20.71 -9.59 -8.89
CA PRO A 207 -20.85 -10.41 -10.08
C PRO A 207 -20.65 -9.62 -11.38
N ASN A 208 -20.69 -8.29 -11.34
CA ASN A 208 -20.44 -7.42 -12.49
C ASN A 208 -18.98 -6.99 -12.61
N THR A 209 -18.14 -7.38 -11.66
CA THR A 209 -16.71 -7.08 -11.66
C THR A 209 -16.04 -7.83 -12.81
N GLY A 210 -15.35 -7.08 -13.65
CA GLY A 210 -14.64 -7.64 -14.80
C GLY A 210 -13.62 -8.71 -14.39
N PRO A 211 -13.19 -9.58 -15.31
CA PRO A 211 -12.32 -10.71 -15.02
C PRO A 211 -10.93 -10.33 -14.47
N ASP A 212 -10.56 -9.04 -14.49
CA ASP A 212 -9.26 -8.53 -14.01
C ASP A 212 -9.40 -7.65 -12.76
N CYS A 213 -10.54 -7.73 -12.06
CA CYS A 213 -10.92 -6.84 -10.98
C CYS A 213 -11.26 -7.63 -9.71
N THR A 214 -10.98 -7.07 -8.54
CA THR A 214 -11.18 -7.75 -7.25
C THR A 214 -12.26 -7.03 -6.42
N GLY A 215 -13.33 -7.75 -6.08
CA GLY A 215 -14.42 -7.26 -5.24
C GLY A 215 -15.16 -6.05 -5.81
N ASN A 216 -15.48 -5.06 -4.97
CA ASN A 216 -16.24 -3.86 -5.38
C ASN A 216 -15.35 -2.80 -6.06
N SER A 217 -14.64 -3.23 -7.09
CA SER A 217 -13.65 -2.44 -7.83
C SER A 217 -14.22 -1.91 -9.15
N ASN A 218 -13.77 -0.73 -9.56
CA ASN A 218 -13.94 -0.15 -10.90
C ASN A 218 -12.82 -0.60 -11.87
N GLY A 219 -11.99 -1.54 -11.43
CA GLY A 219 -10.99 -2.22 -12.24
C GLY A 219 -9.56 -1.68 -12.14
N PRO A 220 -8.65 -2.17 -13.00
CA PRO A 220 -7.24 -1.80 -12.95
C PRO A 220 -7.07 -0.29 -13.01
N ARG A 221 -6.29 0.25 -12.07
CA ARG A 221 -6.07 1.69 -12.01
C ARG A 221 -5.20 2.14 -13.19
N ARG A 222 -5.63 3.20 -13.90
CA ARG A 222 -4.92 3.73 -15.07
C ARG A 222 -3.62 4.43 -14.71
N ARG A 223 -3.59 5.19 -13.61
CA ARG A 223 -2.40 5.86 -13.08
C ARG A 223 -2.57 6.09 -11.58
N THR A 224 -1.49 6.33 -10.83
CA THR A 224 -1.61 6.69 -9.40
C THR A 224 -0.87 7.99 -9.10
N ASP A 225 -1.63 9.07 -9.03
CA ASP A 225 -1.14 10.44 -8.84
C ASP A 225 -1.47 10.99 -7.46
N PHE A 226 -2.52 10.47 -6.83
CA PHE A 226 -3.06 11.03 -5.60
C PHE A 226 -3.21 9.99 -4.49
N VAL A 227 -3.08 10.46 -3.26
CA VAL A 227 -3.71 9.83 -2.09
C VAL A 227 -4.87 10.72 -1.68
N VAL A 228 -6.08 10.19 -1.75
CA VAL A 228 -7.31 10.94 -1.53
C VAL A 228 -7.89 10.60 -0.17
N ILE A 229 -8.16 11.64 0.62
CA ILE A 229 -8.77 11.51 1.94
C ILE A 229 -10.27 11.77 1.85
N HIS A 230 -11.03 10.84 2.45
CA HIS A 230 -12.48 10.83 2.48
C HIS A 230 -13.03 10.77 3.90
N THR A 231 -14.27 11.23 4.10
CA THR A 231 -15.07 10.94 5.31
C THR A 231 -16.22 9.98 5.02
N GLN A 232 -16.64 9.21 6.03
CA GLN A 232 -17.79 8.32 5.91
C GLN A 232 -19.15 9.05 5.89
N GLU A 233 -19.28 10.20 6.56
CA GLU A 233 -20.57 10.80 6.95
C GLU A 233 -21.45 9.87 7.79
N GLY A 234 -20.83 9.15 8.74
CA GLY A 234 -21.52 8.19 9.61
C GLY A 234 -20.74 7.86 10.87
N ASP A 235 -21.27 6.92 11.66
CA ASP A 235 -20.74 6.53 12.98
C ASP A 235 -20.14 5.10 13.00
N GLY A 236 -19.82 4.56 11.82
CA GLY A 236 -19.31 3.19 11.70
C GLY A 236 -17.86 3.01 12.17
N THR A 237 -17.47 1.76 12.33
CA THR A 237 -16.06 1.30 12.37
C THR A 237 -15.55 1.01 10.96
N ALA A 238 -14.24 0.90 10.77
CA ALA A 238 -13.61 0.56 9.49
C ALA A 238 -14.16 -0.77 8.93
N VAL A 239 -14.37 -1.76 9.80
CA VAL A 239 -14.97 -3.06 9.47
C VAL A 239 -16.44 -2.94 9.07
N SER A 240 -17.24 -2.17 9.82
CA SER A 240 -18.66 -1.98 9.48
C SER A 240 -18.83 -1.20 8.16
N LEU A 241 -17.97 -0.22 7.90
CA LEU A 241 -17.92 0.52 6.65
C LEU A 241 -17.52 -0.41 5.50
N ALA A 242 -16.47 -1.22 5.66
CA ALA A 242 -16.08 -2.22 4.66
C ALA A 242 -17.23 -3.17 4.29
N ASN A 243 -17.99 -3.66 5.29
CA ASN A 243 -19.17 -4.48 5.06
C ASN A 243 -20.25 -3.73 4.26
N TYR A 244 -20.53 -2.47 4.60
CA TYR A 244 -21.46 -1.64 3.83
C TYR A 244 -21.03 -1.47 2.37
N LEU A 245 -19.76 -1.12 2.14
CA LEU A 245 -19.21 -0.92 0.79
C LEU A 245 -19.29 -2.22 -0.03
N ASN A 246 -19.01 -3.36 0.57
CA ASN A 246 -19.15 -4.66 -0.08
C ASN A 246 -20.60 -5.01 -0.43
N ASN A 247 -21.56 -4.63 0.41
CA ASN A 247 -22.98 -4.83 0.13
C ASN A 247 -23.51 -3.88 -0.96
N SER A 248 -22.85 -2.75 -1.20
CA SER A 248 -23.24 -1.82 -2.28
C SER A 248 -22.88 -2.32 -3.68
N ALA A 249 -22.05 -3.37 -3.78
CA ALA A 249 -21.35 -3.72 -5.01
C ALA A 249 -22.28 -4.19 -6.16
N THR A 250 -23.43 -4.78 -5.83
CA THR A 250 -24.46 -5.17 -6.80
C THR A 250 -25.54 -4.10 -7.01
N GLY A 251 -25.44 -2.96 -6.33
CA GLY A 251 -26.42 -1.87 -6.41
C GLY A 251 -26.33 -1.08 -7.71
N SER A 252 -27.32 -0.22 -7.96
CA SER A 252 -27.34 0.70 -9.11
C SER A 252 -26.32 1.85 -9.00
N ASN A 253 -25.74 2.04 -7.81
CA ASN A 253 -24.71 3.03 -7.54
C ASN A 253 -23.70 2.44 -6.53
N PRO A 254 -22.76 1.60 -6.98
CA PRO A 254 -21.76 1.02 -6.09
C PRO A 254 -20.87 2.12 -5.50
N VAL A 255 -20.51 1.97 -4.22
CA VAL A 255 -19.60 2.87 -3.52
C VAL A 255 -18.51 2.05 -2.85
N SER A 256 -17.25 2.44 -3.03
CA SER A 256 -16.12 1.77 -2.40
C SER A 256 -14.94 2.74 -2.22
N TYR A 257 -13.99 2.33 -1.39
CA TYR A 257 -12.69 2.98 -1.23
C TYR A 257 -11.61 1.91 -1.27
N ASN A 258 -10.35 2.27 -1.47
CA ASN A 258 -9.27 1.29 -1.33
C ASN A 258 -9.15 0.87 0.13
N LEU A 259 -9.08 1.85 1.02
CA LEU A 259 -8.84 1.63 2.44
C LEU A 259 -9.92 2.32 3.27
N THR A 260 -10.44 1.61 4.27
CA THR A 260 -11.21 2.22 5.37
C THR A 260 -10.36 2.17 6.64
N VAL A 261 -10.41 3.24 7.43
CA VAL A 261 -9.56 3.37 8.63
C VAL A 261 -10.34 3.86 9.83
N ASP A 262 -10.03 3.34 11.00
CA ASP A 262 -10.45 3.88 12.29
C ASP A 262 -9.31 3.82 13.31
N GLY A 263 -9.61 3.97 14.61
CA GLY A 263 -8.60 3.91 15.68
C GLY A 263 -7.98 2.52 15.92
N THR A 264 -8.48 1.48 15.27
CA THR A 264 -8.14 0.07 15.48
C THR A 264 -7.65 -0.59 14.20
N ASP A 265 -8.37 -0.41 13.10
CA ASP A 265 -8.19 -1.16 11.87
C ASP A 265 -7.86 -0.28 10.67
N THR A 266 -7.08 -0.85 9.75
CA THR A 266 -6.95 -0.41 8.38
C THR A 266 -7.40 -1.58 7.51
N VAL A 267 -8.57 -1.46 6.90
CA VAL A 267 -9.18 -2.51 6.11
C VAL A 267 -9.00 -2.22 4.64
N GLU A 268 -8.38 -3.13 3.90
CA GLU A 268 -8.38 -3.06 2.43
C GLU A 268 -9.69 -3.63 1.88
N VAL A 269 -10.47 -2.77 1.22
CA VAL A 269 -11.77 -3.11 0.64
C VAL A 269 -11.65 -3.33 -0.87
N VAL A 270 -10.86 -2.48 -1.53
CA VAL A 270 -10.45 -2.62 -2.94
C VAL A 270 -8.93 -2.61 -2.98
N PRO A 271 -8.27 -3.56 -3.68
CA PRO A 271 -6.82 -3.59 -3.75
C PRO A 271 -6.23 -2.22 -4.05
N VAL A 272 -5.17 -1.82 -3.34
CA VAL A 272 -4.56 -0.49 -3.49
C VAL A 272 -4.03 -0.19 -4.90
N GLY A 273 -3.97 -1.18 -5.79
CA GLY A 273 -3.64 -1.02 -7.22
C GLY A 273 -4.84 -1.01 -8.17
N GLU A 274 -6.06 -0.98 -7.66
CA GLU A 274 -7.31 -0.90 -8.43
C GLU A 274 -8.07 0.39 -8.08
N GLY A 275 -8.87 0.87 -9.03
CA GLY A 275 -9.74 2.01 -8.82
C GLY A 275 -10.99 1.60 -8.04
N PRO A 276 -11.34 2.28 -6.93
CA PRO A 276 -12.61 2.07 -6.25
C PRO A 276 -13.73 2.91 -6.90
N TRP A 277 -14.95 2.84 -6.35
CA TRP A 277 -16.08 3.71 -6.68
C TRP A 277 -16.22 4.84 -5.64
N ALA A 278 -15.28 5.78 -5.66
CA ALA A 278 -15.10 6.76 -4.57
C ALA A 278 -15.41 8.21 -4.94
N ALA A 279 -14.97 8.66 -6.11
CA ALA A 279 -14.94 10.08 -6.48
C ALA A 279 -15.05 10.31 -8.00
N GLY A 280 -16.05 9.71 -8.65
CA GLY A 280 -16.35 9.95 -10.06
C GLY A 280 -15.16 9.69 -10.99
N GLU A 281 -14.74 10.69 -11.76
CA GLU A 281 -13.58 10.58 -12.66
C GLU A 281 -12.24 10.39 -11.93
N ALA A 282 -12.18 10.56 -10.60
CA ALA A 282 -10.96 10.40 -9.82
C ALA A 282 -10.73 8.95 -9.36
N ASN A 283 -11.71 8.06 -9.58
CA ASN A 283 -11.66 6.65 -9.19
C ASN A 283 -10.38 5.92 -9.66
N ASP A 284 -9.93 6.18 -10.89
CA ASP A 284 -8.83 5.47 -11.53
C ASP A 284 -7.49 6.21 -11.48
N ILE A 285 -7.36 7.27 -10.66
CA ILE A 285 -6.15 8.11 -10.58
C ILE A 285 -5.54 8.26 -9.18
N GLY A 286 -6.12 7.63 -8.15
CA GLY A 286 -5.62 7.73 -6.78
C GLY A 286 -5.90 6.54 -5.88
N VAL A 287 -5.20 6.49 -4.74
CA VAL A 287 -5.52 5.61 -3.62
C VAL A 287 -6.49 6.34 -2.70
N HIS A 288 -7.67 5.78 -2.48
CA HIS A 288 -8.72 6.42 -1.69
C HIS A 288 -8.76 5.84 -0.27
N ILE A 289 -8.61 6.70 0.74
CA ILE A 289 -8.60 6.36 2.17
C ILE A 289 -9.79 7.07 2.83
N CYS A 290 -10.74 6.29 3.33
CA CYS A 290 -11.92 6.82 4.02
C CYS A 290 -11.82 6.61 5.53
N PHE A 291 -11.95 7.69 6.29
CA PHE A 291 -12.09 7.63 7.73
C PHE A 291 -13.49 7.12 8.08
N ALA A 292 -13.56 6.00 8.79
CA ALA A 292 -14.81 5.51 9.35
C ALA A 292 -15.18 6.31 10.62
N GLY A 293 -16.47 6.48 10.85
CA GLY A 293 -16.98 7.18 12.02
C GLY A 293 -16.74 8.69 11.98
N SER A 294 -16.57 9.28 10.78
CA SER A 294 -16.14 10.67 10.58
C SER A 294 -17.15 11.54 9.84
N ARG A 295 -17.02 12.86 9.99
CA ARG A 295 -17.84 13.87 9.31
C ARG A 295 -17.00 15.02 8.77
N ALA A 296 -17.33 15.51 7.59
CA ALA A 296 -16.70 16.68 6.98
C ALA A 296 -16.97 17.96 7.78
N ALA A 297 -18.07 18.01 8.53
CA ALA A 297 -18.42 19.12 9.40
C ALA A 297 -17.58 19.19 10.70
N TRP A 298 -16.75 18.19 10.99
CA TRP A 298 -15.93 18.18 12.20
C TRP A 298 -14.96 19.36 12.25
N THR A 299 -14.86 19.94 13.44
CA THR A 299 -13.84 20.91 13.81
C THR A 299 -12.47 20.26 13.85
N ARG A 300 -11.42 21.10 13.83
CA ARG A 300 -10.04 20.65 14.03
C ARG A 300 -9.84 19.85 15.32
N ALA A 301 -10.49 20.27 16.41
CA ALA A 301 -10.36 19.58 17.69
C ALA A 301 -10.94 18.17 17.65
N GLU A 302 -12.08 17.98 16.98
CA GLU A 302 -12.70 16.66 16.80
C GLU A 302 -11.84 15.73 15.93
N TRP A 303 -11.21 16.26 14.87
CA TRP A 303 -10.24 15.51 14.07
C TRP A 303 -9.04 15.06 14.90
N LEU A 304 -8.42 15.97 15.64
CA LEU A 304 -7.22 15.66 16.43
C LEU A 304 -7.51 14.70 17.59
N ALA A 305 -8.75 14.65 18.09
CA ALA A 305 -9.15 13.62 19.05
C ALA A 305 -9.07 12.20 18.47
N ARG A 306 -9.09 12.04 17.14
CA ARG A 306 -8.97 10.77 16.41
C ARG A 306 -7.53 10.42 16.02
N GLY A 307 -6.53 10.80 16.83
CA GLY A 307 -5.10 10.64 16.51
C GLY A 307 -4.68 9.24 16.06
N ALA A 308 -5.23 8.17 16.66
CA ALA A 308 -4.93 6.79 16.25
C ALA A 308 -5.43 6.43 14.83
N ALA A 309 -6.54 7.03 14.41
CA ALA A 309 -7.05 6.88 13.04
C ALA A 309 -6.24 7.74 12.06
N LEU A 310 -5.89 8.98 12.45
CA LEU A 310 -5.00 9.86 11.67
C LEU A 310 -3.65 9.19 11.42
N ASP A 311 -3.07 8.52 12.42
CA ASP A 311 -1.81 7.80 12.28
C ASP A 311 -1.92 6.60 11.32
N ARG A 312 -3.02 5.85 11.37
CA ARG A 312 -3.25 4.73 10.44
C ARG A 312 -3.43 5.21 9.00
N ALA A 313 -4.26 6.22 8.79
CA ALA A 313 -4.39 6.88 7.48
C ALA A 313 -3.05 7.42 6.98
N ALA A 314 -2.26 8.04 7.86
CA ALA A 314 -0.97 8.61 7.50
C ALA A 314 0.05 7.54 7.13
N LYS A 315 0.05 6.38 7.82
CA LYS A 315 0.87 5.22 7.46
C LYS A 315 0.48 4.66 6.09
N ALA A 316 -0.81 4.48 5.84
CA ALA A 316 -1.32 4.07 4.54
C ALA A 316 -0.95 5.06 3.42
N ALA A 317 -1.09 6.36 3.67
CA ALA A 317 -0.70 7.41 2.73
C ALA A 317 0.81 7.42 2.46
N ALA A 318 1.64 7.23 3.50
CA ALA A 318 3.09 7.13 3.35
C ALA A 318 3.49 5.94 2.47
N ALA A 319 2.85 4.79 2.66
CA ALA A 319 3.06 3.60 1.84
C ALA A 319 2.67 3.84 0.37
N ALA A 320 1.52 4.50 0.11
CA ALA A 320 1.15 4.91 -1.25
C ALA A 320 2.16 5.89 -1.86
N CYS A 321 2.60 6.88 -1.09
CA CYS A 321 3.61 7.84 -1.54
C CYS A 321 4.93 7.17 -1.92
N GLN A 322 5.39 6.21 -1.10
CA GLN A 322 6.57 5.41 -1.39
C GLN A 322 6.37 4.56 -2.65
N GLN A 323 5.28 3.80 -2.72
CA GLN A 323 5.02 2.84 -3.79
C GLN A 323 4.90 3.51 -5.17
N TYR A 324 4.21 4.64 -5.22
CA TYR A 324 3.88 5.30 -6.48
C TYR A 324 4.73 6.55 -6.73
N GLY A 325 5.69 6.87 -5.86
CA GLY A 325 6.52 8.08 -5.96
C GLY A 325 5.67 9.37 -5.94
N ILE A 326 4.66 9.42 -5.07
CA ILE A 326 3.76 10.58 -4.92
C ILE A 326 4.39 11.56 -3.92
N PRO A 327 4.51 12.86 -4.23
CA PRO A 327 5.01 13.86 -3.28
C PRO A 327 4.19 13.91 -1.99
N VAL A 328 4.86 13.97 -0.84
CA VAL A 328 4.22 14.14 0.48
C VAL A 328 3.90 15.62 0.71
N ALA A 329 2.95 16.13 -0.06
CA ALA A 329 2.46 17.50 0.02
C ALA A 329 0.99 17.56 -0.39
N LYS A 330 0.22 18.43 0.27
CA LYS A 330 -1.16 18.73 -0.14
C LYS A 330 -1.13 19.48 -1.46
N ILE A 331 -1.97 19.06 -2.41
CA ILE A 331 -2.12 19.80 -3.67
C ILE A 331 -2.76 21.17 -3.43
N ILE A 332 -2.25 22.18 -4.14
CA ILE A 332 -2.74 23.56 -4.08
C ILE A 332 -3.64 23.80 -5.30
N ASN A 333 -4.84 24.32 -5.06
CA ASN A 333 -5.90 24.60 -6.04
C ASN A 333 -6.53 23.35 -6.67
N GLY A 334 -7.86 23.26 -6.58
CA GLY A 334 -8.78 22.18 -7.02
C GLY A 334 -8.70 21.79 -8.50
N SER A 335 -7.50 21.41 -8.90
CA SER A 335 -7.06 21.06 -10.24
C SER A 335 -6.47 19.66 -10.20
N GLY A 336 -7.10 18.73 -9.43
CA GLY A 336 -6.79 17.29 -9.34
C GLY A 336 -6.78 16.54 -10.68
N TRP A 337 -6.75 17.28 -11.77
CA TRP A 337 -6.82 16.89 -13.16
C TRP A 337 -5.57 17.30 -13.96
N ASN A 338 -4.80 18.32 -13.53
CA ASN A 338 -3.74 18.97 -14.32
C ASN A 338 -2.31 18.57 -13.93
N GLY A 339 -2.02 17.27 -13.78
CA GLY A 339 -0.65 16.77 -13.65
C GLY A 339 0.05 17.06 -12.31
N THR A 340 -0.60 17.76 -11.39
CA THR A 340 -0.17 17.86 -9.98
C THR A 340 -0.33 16.50 -9.31
N ARG A 341 0.66 16.05 -8.55
CA ARG A 341 0.64 14.78 -7.78
C ARG A 341 0.80 15.11 -6.31
N GLY A 342 0.10 14.41 -5.42
CA GLY A 342 0.18 14.69 -3.99
C GLY A 342 -0.96 14.12 -3.16
N LEU A 343 -1.08 14.61 -1.93
CA LEU A 343 -2.23 14.34 -1.08
C LEU A 343 -3.38 15.26 -1.47
N ALA A 344 -4.61 14.74 -1.48
CA ALA A 344 -5.82 15.46 -1.90
C ALA A 344 -7.01 15.19 -0.96
N ALA A 345 -7.85 16.19 -0.78
CA ALA A 345 -9.22 16.05 -0.31
C ALA A 345 -10.10 15.54 -1.45
N HIS A 346 -11.24 14.90 -1.15
CA HIS A 346 -12.29 14.70 -2.16
C HIS A 346 -12.71 16.05 -2.77
N ALA A 347 -12.84 17.08 -1.94
CA ALA A 347 -13.17 18.45 -2.36
C ALA A 347 -12.29 19.03 -3.48
N ASP A 348 -11.03 18.60 -3.59
CA ASP A 348 -10.11 19.12 -4.62
C ASP A 348 -10.48 18.69 -6.05
N PHE A 349 -11.34 17.69 -6.20
CA PHE A 349 -11.76 17.19 -7.51
C PHE A 349 -13.00 17.90 -8.07
N GLY A 350 -13.69 18.69 -7.25
CA GLY A 350 -14.87 19.46 -7.65
C GLY A 350 -15.96 18.58 -8.28
N GLN A 351 -16.71 19.13 -9.24
CA GLN A 351 -17.83 18.44 -9.88
C GLN A 351 -17.44 17.16 -10.63
N ARG A 352 -16.25 17.11 -11.23
CA ARG A 352 -15.73 15.91 -11.89
C ARG A 352 -15.45 14.77 -10.88
N GLY A 353 -15.16 15.14 -9.65
CA GLY A 353 -15.05 14.22 -8.52
C GLY A 353 -16.38 13.84 -7.87
N GLY A 354 -17.51 14.36 -8.36
CA GLY A 354 -18.84 14.18 -7.76
C GLY A 354 -19.31 15.34 -6.86
N GLY A 355 -18.51 16.40 -6.71
CA GLY A 355 -18.95 17.63 -6.02
C GLY A 355 -18.99 17.55 -4.49
N HIS A 356 -18.40 16.51 -3.90
CA HIS A 356 -18.29 16.34 -2.45
C HIS A 356 -17.29 17.33 -1.82
N THR A 357 -17.38 17.52 -0.50
CA THR A 357 -16.64 18.57 0.23
C THR A 357 -15.74 18.03 1.34
N ASP A 358 -15.69 16.72 1.52
CA ASP A 358 -14.88 16.07 2.54
C ASP A 358 -13.37 16.10 2.23
N PRO A 359 -12.49 16.02 3.26
CA PRO A 359 -12.78 15.86 4.69
C PRO A 359 -13.22 17.15 5.41
N GLY A 360 -13.49 18.22 4.66
CA GLY A 360 -13.99 19.48 5.19
C GLY A 360 -12.92 20.40 5.77
N PRO A 361 -13.30 21.65 6.10
CA PRO A 361 -12.34 22.72 6.45
C PRO A 361 -11.65 22.51 7.80
N GLY A 362 -12.19 21.65 8.68
CA GLY A 362 -11.58 21.33 9.97
C GLY A 362 -10.45 20.31 9.90
N PHE A 363 -10.26 19.61 8.77
CA PHE A 363 -9.18 18.63 8.62
C PHE A 363 -7.82 19.34 8.53
N ASP A 364 -6.96 19.09 9.52
CA ASP A 364 -5.64 19.70 9.60
C ASP A 364 -4.64 18.98 8.68
N TRP A 365 -4.47 19.54 7.48
CA TRP A 365 -3.53 19.01 6.50
C TRP A 365 -2.06 19.09 6.94
N ASP A 366 -1.69 20.08 7.75
CA ASP A 366 -0.31 20.22 8.23
C ASP A 366 0.03 19.12 9.25
N ASP A 367 -0.88 18.85 10.20
CA ASP A 367 -0.77 17.72 11.14
C ASP A 367 -0.75 16.38 10.38
N PHE A 368 -1.66 16.18 9.44
CA PHE A 368 -1.71 14.94 8.66
C PHE A 368 -0.42 14.73 7.84
N ILE A 369 0.07 15.74 7.13
CA ILE A 369 1.33 15.68 6.38
C ILE A 369 2.51 15.38 7.31
N ALA A 370 2.56 15.98 8.50
CA ALA A 370 3.61 15.69 9.48
C ALA A 370 3.59 14.21 9.89
N ARG A 371 2.41 13.62 10.10
CA ARG A 371 2.26 12.18 10.37
C ARG A 371 2.71 11.33 9.19
N VAL A 372 2.36 11.70 7.95
CA VAL A 372 2.79 10.96 6.74
C VAL A 372 4.32 10.96 6.65
N LYS A 373 4.96 12.12 6.83
CA LYS A 373 6.43 12.23 6.82
C LYS A 373 7.12 11.37 7.89
N ARG A 374 6.48 11.22 9.06
CA ARG A 374 6.97 10.32 10.12
C ARG A 374 7.00 8.86 9.66
N PHE A 375 6.00 8.40 8.92
CA PHE A 375 5.96 7.03 8.40
C PHE A 375 6.80 6.83 7.13
N THR A 376 7.13 7.88 6.37
CA THR A 376 8.12 7.77 5.28
C THR A 376 9.56 7.58 5.76
N THR A 377 9.85 7.97 7.01
CA THR A 377 11.19 7.83 7.62
C THR A 377 11.29 6.66 8.60
N ASN A 378 10.16 6.21 9.17
CA ASN A 378 10.04 5.01 10.01
C ASN A 378 9.04 4.00 9.43
N THR A 379 9.50 3.13 8.54
CA THR A 379 8.67 2.13 7.83
C THR A 379 8.11 1.01 8.73
N GLY A 380 8.59 0.85 9.96
CA GLY A 380 8.18 -0.21 10.90
C GLY A 380 7.34 0.24 12.11
N GLY A 381 6.96 1.51 12.22
CA GLY A 381 6.28 2.03 13.40
C GLY A 381 4.89 1.42 13.62
N THR A 382 4.61 0.90 14.83
CA THR A 382 3.25 0.67 15.32
C THR A 382 2.51 2.02 15.45
N PRO A 383 1.18 2.05 15.22
CA PRO A 383 0.37 3.22 15.58
C PRO A 383 0.64 3.57 17.05
N MET A 384 1.07 4.80 17.32
CA MET A 384 1.29 5.22 18.70
C MET A 384 -0.07 5.21 19.42
N PRO A 385 -0.11 4.87 20.72
CA PRO A 385 -1.26 5.22 21.56
C PRO A 385 -1.57 6.71 21.36
N ASN A 386 -2.85 7.08 21.46
CA ASN A 386 -3.36 8.44 21.29
C ASN A 386 -2.76 9.39 22.34
N GLN A 387 -1.48 9.69 22.21
CA GLN A 387 -0.85 10.83 22.81
C GLN A 387 -1.06 11.92 21.77
N PRO A 388 -1.80 13.01 22.07
CA PRO A 388 -1.59 14.24 21.32
C PRO A 388 -0.08 14.46 21.18
N LEU A 389 0.39 15.08 20.09
CA LEU A 389 1.75 15.65 20.07
C LEU A 389 1.95 16.28 21.44
N ASP A 390 2.90 15.76 22.23
CA ASP A 390 3.01 16.24 23.59
C ASP A 390 3.19 17.76 23.50
N THR A 391 2.63 18.48 24.47
CA THR A 391 2.64 19.94 24.45
C THR A 391 4.04 20.51 24.22
N GLN A 392 5.08 19.73 24.53
CA GLN A 392 6.48 20.06 24.33
C GLN A 392 6.93 19.97 22.86
N THR A 393 6.47 18.98 22.10
CA THR A 393 6.75 18.80 20.67
C THR A 393 5.94 19.78 19.83
N ALA A 394 4.67 19.99 20.18
CA ALA A 394 3.83 21.00 19.53
C ALA A 394 4.34 22.43 19.79
N ALA A 395 4.75 22.73 21.03
CA ALA A 395 5.42 23.98 21.36
C ALA A 395 6.77 24.10 20.65
N GLY A 396 7.54 23.01 20.52
CA GLY A 396 8.81 22.98 19.80
C GLY A 396 8.67 23.32 18.32
N LEU A 397 7.70 22.71 17.62
CA LEU A 397 7.42 23.02 16.22
C LEU A 397 6.90 24.45 16.03
N THR A 398 6.07 24.93 16.96
CA THR A 398 5.57 26.30 16.95
C THR A 398 6.72 27.30 17.17
N LEU A 399 7.64 27.00 18.09
CA LEU A 399 8.80 27.84 18.38
C LEU A 399 9.78 27.89 17.19
N ASP A 400 10.01 26.75 16.53
CA ASP A 400 10.82 26.70 15.31
C ASP A 400 10.18 27.52 14.17
N GLN A 401 8.85 27.47 14.01
CA GLN A 401 8.14 28.31 13.03
C GLN A 401 8.25 29.80 13.36
N LEU A 402 8.17 30.17 14.63
CA LEU A 402 8.23 31.58 15.03
C LEU A 402 9.64 32.16 14.99
N ALA A 403 10.67 31.34 15.23
CA ALA A 403 11.99 31.87 15.55
C ALA A 403 13.17 31.23 14.80
N GLY A 404 12.92 30.31 13.88
CA GLY A 404 13.92 29.69 13.02
C GLY A 404 14.24 28.25 13.42
N PRO A 405 14.83 27.47 12.51
CA PRO A 405 15.12 26.04 12.73
C PRO A 405 16.09 25.83 13.89
N GLY A 406 15.87 24.79 14.69
CA GLY A 406 16.79 24.41 15.78
C GLY A 406 16.57 25.17 17.10
N THR A 407 15.68 26.16 17.13
CA THR A 407 15.35 26.94 18.32
C THR A 407 14.85 26.04 19.47
N ALA A 408 14.04 25.03 19.16
CA ALA A 408 13.56 24.07 20.16
C ALA A 408 14.68 23.24 20.82
N ARG A 409 15.92 23.28 20.30
CA ARG A 409 17.11 22.62 20.88
C ARG A 409 18.01 23.56 21.69
N GLY A 410 17.54 24.77 22.01
CA GLY A 410 18.29 25.75 22.82
C GLY A 410 19.20 26.67 22.00
N GLU A 411 18.92 26.83 20.70
CA GLU A 411 19.66 27.75 19.82
C GLU A 411 19.12 29.19 19.91
N ASN A 412 19.97 30.19 19.63
CA ASN A 412 19.77 31.62 19.87
C ASN A 412 18.71 32.32 18.95
N PHE A 413 17.57 31.69 18.66
CA PHE A 413 16.51 32.24 17.78
C PHE A 413 17.06 32.74 16.42
N PRO A 414 17.62 31.84 15.58
CA PRO A 414 18.38 32.21 14.39
C PRO A 414 17.56 32.91 13.29
N GLY A 415 16.24 32.90 13.39
CA GLY A 415 15.33 33.46 12.41
C GLY A 415 15.25 32.65 11.12
N TRP A 416 14.47 33.17 10.16
CA TRP A 416 14.28 32.53 8.86
C TRP A 416 15.05 33.27 7.76
N PRO A 417 15.76 32.56 6.87
CA PRO A 417 16.39 33.18 5.70
C PRO A 417 15.43 34.02 4.86
N GLN A 418 14.17 33.57 4.72
CA GLN A 418 13.10 34.26 4.00
C GLN A 418 12.72 35.61 4.64
N LEU A 419 12.99 35.77 5.94
CA LEU A 419 12.76 36.99 6.70
C LEU A 419 14.06 37.79 6.91
N GLY A 420 15.13 37.45 6.17
CA GLY A 420 16.44 38.09 6.31
C GLY A 420 17.13 37.77 7.63
N GLY A 421 16.97 36.53 8.13
CA GLY A 421 17.53 36.10 9.42
C GLY A 421 16.75 36.60 10.63
N ARG A 422 15.51 37.03 10.45
CA ARG A 422 14.64 37.52 11.53
C ARG A 422 13.65 36.44 11.98
N THR A 423 13.28 36.48 13.25
CA THR A 423 12.09 35.78 13.75
C THR A 423 10.84 36.43 13.15
N VAL A 424 9.71 35.72 13.19
CA VAL A 424 8.40 36.24 12.74
C VAL A 424 8.05 37.54 13.46
N VAL A 425 8.29 37.62 14.77
CA VAL A 425 8.04 38.82 15.57
C VAL A 425 8.91 39.99 15.10
N ASN A 426 10.20 39.78 14.87
CA ASN A 426 11.11 40.84 14.42
C ASN A 426 10.81 41.31 12.98
N ALA A 427 10.33 40.41 12.13
CA ALA A 427 9.88 40.75 10.79
C ALA A 427 8.60 41.60 10.83
N LEU A 428 7.59 41.17 11.60
CA LEU A 428 6.35 41.91 11.78
C LEU A 428 6.57 43.28 12.38
N ALA A 429 7.42 43.38 13.41
CA ALA A 429 7.78 44.64 14.06
C ALA A 429 8.37 45.66 13.06
N ALA A 430 9.29 45.20 12.19
CA ALA A 430 9.89 46.06 11.19
C ALA A 430 8.93 46.47 10.07
N ILE A 431 8.03 45.57 9.67
CA ILE A 431 6.97 45.87 8.69
C ILE A 431 5.99 46.90 9.27
N GLY A 432 5.50 46.67 10.49
CA GLY A 432 4.54 47.57 11.14
C GLY A 432 5.11 48.96 11.42
N GLU A 433 6.37 49.05 11.86
CA GLU A 433 7.05 50.35 12.02
C GLU A 433 7.18 51.07 10.68
N LYS A 434 7.56 50.34 9.61
CA LYS A 434 7.67 50.92 8.26
C LYS A 434 6.32 51.42 7.72
N LEU A 435 5.23 50.76 8.10
CA LEU A 435 3.87 51.09 7.68
C LEU A 435 3.19 52.12 8.61
N GLY A 436 3.84 52.55 9.69
CA GLY A 436 3.28 53.53 10.63
C GLY A 436 2.10 52.96 11.46
N ILE A 437 2.09 51.65 11.70
CA ILE A 437 1.06 51.01 12.53
C ILE A 437 1.41 51.23 14.00
N ASP A 438 0.52 51.92 14.72
CA ASP A 438 0.70 52.22 16.14
C ASP A 438 0.98 50.95 16.96
N GLY A 439 2.01 51.01 17.79
CA GLY A 439 2.46 49.92 18.67
C GLY A 439 3.54 49.00 18.10
N PHE A 440 3.82 49.03 16.80
CA PHE A 440 4.89 48.24 16.20
C PHE A 440 6.22 49.01 16.23
N LYS A 441 7.30 48.38 16.75
CA LYS A 441 8.64 48.97 16.83
C LYS A 441 9.70 47.91 16.52
N ALA A 442 10.56 48.12 15.53
CA ALA A 442 11.65 47.19 15.27
C ALA A 442 12.62 47.18 16.47
N VAL A 443 13.09 45.98 16.81
CA VAL A 443 14.21 45.82 17.74
C VAL A 443 15.46 46.34 17.01
N LYS A 444 16.11 47.35 17.60
CA LYS A 444 17.34 47.95 17.05
C LYS A 444 18.57 47.10 17.32
#